data_AF-A0A529NJ95-F1
#
_entry.id   AF-A0A529NJ95-F1
#
_cell.length_a   1.000
_cell.length_b   1.000
_cell.length_c   1.000
_cell.angle_alpha   90.00
_cell.angle_beta   90.00
_cell.angle_gamma   90.00
#
_symmetry.space_group_name_H-M   'P 1'
#
loop_
_entity.id
_entity.type
_entity.pdbx_description
1 polymer ?
#
loop_
_entity_poly.entity_id
_entity_poly.type
_entity_poly.pdbx_seq_one_letter_code
_entity_poly.pdbx_strand_id
1 'polypeptide(L)'
;MADGAAKDADMAIAFHNRPELPAGQVLLNRGASTASSDEFKVVVRGKSGHAARPHAAIDPIVASAHIITQLQTVISREMDPAQSAVLTIGHIEGGATQNIIPDSCMFERQRTVPSNMQLS
;
A
#
# COMPACT_ATOMS: atom_id res chain seq x y z
N MET A 1 -4.61 -19.05 -7.52
CA MET A 1 -5.53 -19.94 -8.26
C MET A 1 -6.57 -20.50 -7.29
N ALA A 2 -7.34 -19.65 -6.61
CA ALA A 2 -8.29 -20.10 -5.59
C ALA A 2 -9.66 -20.50 -6.16
N ASP A 3 -9.93 -20.08 -7.40
CA ASP A 3 -11.15 -20.36 -8.17
C ASP A 3 -11.07 -21.65 -9.01
N GLY A 4 -9.95 -22.37 -8.94
CA GLY A 4 -9.73 -23.58 -9.73
C GLY A 4 -9.43 -23.35 -11.21
N ALA A 5 -9.16 -22.11 -11.64
CA ALA A 5 -8.93 -21.79 -13.05
C ALA A 5 -7.76 -22.56 -13.71
N ALA A 6 -6.80 -23.02 -12.91
CA ALA A 6 -5.69 -23.87 -13.36
C ALA A 6 -5.77 -25.31 -12.83
N LYS A 7 -6.95 -25.75 -12.40
CA LYS A 7 -7.16 -27.13 -11.99
C LYS A 7 -6.93 -28.03 -13.20
N ASP A 8 -6.10 -29.05 -13.04
CA ASP A 8 -5.68 -30.02 -14.07
C ASP A 8 -4.73 -29.48 -15.16
N ALA A 9 -4.18 -28.27 -15.00
CA ALA A 9 -3.16 -27.75 -15.92
C ALA A 9 -1.76 -28.26 -15.53
N ASP A 10 -1.04 -28.86 -16.49
CA ASP A 10 0.36 -29.28 -16.30
C ASP A 10 1.35 -28.10 -16.28
N MET A 11 1.01 -26.98 -16.94
CA MET A 11 1.86 -25.80 -17.04
C MET A 11 1.04 -24.51 -17.28
N ALA A 12 1.50 -23.40 -16.70
CA ALA A 12 0.99 -22.06 -16.99
C ALA A 12 2.14 -21.13 -17.40
N ILE A 13 1.92 -20.32 -18.44
CA ILE A 13 2.87 -19.32 -18.94
C ILE A 13 2.18 -17.96 -18.95
N ALA A 14 2.80 -16.94 -18.38
CA ALA A 14 2.31 -15.57 -18.36
C ALA A 14 3.36 -14.62 -18.93
N PHE A 15 2.90 -13.61 -19.68
CA PHE A 15 3.75 -12.55 -20.22
C PHE A 15 3.36 -11.22 -19.59
N HIS A 16 4.36 -10.39 -19.30
CA HIS A 16 4.16 -8.99 -18.91
C HIS A 16 4.98 -8.13 -19.84
N ASN A 17 4.36 -7.13 -20.47
CA ASN A 17 5.09 -6.18 -21.30
C ASN A 17 6.00 -5.31 -20.40
N ARG A 18 7.29 -5.23 -20.73
CA ARG A 18 8.29 -4.43 -20.02
C ARG A 18 8.76 -3.34 -20.98
N PRO A 19 8.17 -2.13 -20.95
CA PRO A 19 8.50 -1.06 -21.89
C PRO A 19 9.97 -0.64 -21.85
N GLU A 20 10.68 -0.94 -20.76
CA GLU A 20 12.09 -0.63 -20.58
C GLU A 20 13.03 -1.56 -21.36
N LEU A 21 12.52 -2.69 -21.90
CA LEU A 21 13.30 -3.62 -22.71
C LEU A 21 13.24 -3.22 -24.20
N PRO A 22 14.37 -3.31 -24.95
CA PRO A 22 14.34 -3.12 -26.39
C PRO A 22 13.38 -4.08 -27.07
N ALA A 23 12.67 -3.58 -28.09
CA ALA A 23 11.72 -4.39 -28.86
C ALA A 23 12.39 -5.64 -29.45
N GLY A 24 11.67 -6.77 -29.39
CA GLY A 24 12.16 -8.06 -29.87
C GLY A 24 12.96 -8.87 -28.84
N GLN A 25 13.18 -8.35 -27.63
CA GLN A 25 13.83 -9.09 -26.55
C GLN A 25 12.83 -9.77 -25.62
N VAL A 26 13.17 -10.98 -25.17
CA VAL A 26 12.40 -11.74 -24.17
C VAL A 26 13.32 -12.03 -22.99
N LEU A 27 12.89 -11.63 -21.80
CA LEU A 27 13.60 -11.93 -20.56
C LEU A 27 12.89 -13.07 -19.82
N LEU A 28 13.66 -14.10 -19.45
CA LEU A 28 13.19 -15.22 -18.64
C LEU A 28 13.86 -15.14 -17.28
N ASN A 29 13.06 -15.08 -16.21
CA ASN A 29 13.58 -15.18 -14.85
C ASN A 29 13.23 -16.56 -14.29
N ARG A 30 14.22 -17.24 -13.68
CA ARG A 30 13.99 -18.51 -12.97
C ARG A 30 13.69 -18.20 -11.51
N GLY A 31 12.53 -18.66 -11.04
CA GLY A 31 12.03 -18.33 -9.69
C GLY A 31 11.07 -17.14 -9.72
N ALA A 32 10.82 -16.54 -8.56
CA ALA A 32 9.85 -15.47 -8.46
C ALA A 32 10.32 -14.19 -9.19
N SER A 33 9.48 -13.71 -10.11
CA SER A 33 9.82 -12.62 -11.02
C SER A 33 9.34 -11.25 -10.54
N THR A 34 8.32 -11.22 -9.69
CA THR A 34 7.74 -10.00 -9.10
C THR A 34 7.54 -10.17 -7.60
N ALA A 35 7.55 -9.05 -6.88
CA ALA A 35 7.21 -9.02 -5.47
C ALA A 35 5.70 -9.25 -5.27
N SER A 36 5.32 -9.83 -4.13
CA SER A 36 3.93 -9.94 -3.70
C SER A 36 3.45 -8.59 -3.18
N SER A 37 2.17 -8.27 -3.40
CA SER A 37 1.59 -7.04 -2.89
C SER A 37 0.32 -7.27 -2.09
N ASP A 38 0.19 -6.54 -0.97
CA ASP A 38 -1.00 -6.53 -0.12
C ASP A 38 -1.60 -5.12 -0.10
N GLU A 39 -2.90 -5.00 -0.18
CA GLU A 39 -3.60 -3.72 -0.11
C GLU A 39 -4.24 -3.50 1.26
N PHE A 40 -4.28 -2.26 1.73
CA PHE A 40 -5.09 -1.90 2.90
C PHE A 40 -5.75 -0.55 2.74
N LYS A 41 -6.83 -0.35 3.51
CA LYS A 41 -7.56 0.90 3.67
C LYS A 41 -7.73 1.23 5.15
N VAL A 42 -7.37 2.45 5.55
CA VAL A 42 -7.50 2.92 6.94
C VAL A 42 -8.41 4.13 6.99
N VAL A 43 -9.43 4.07 7.85
CA VAL A 43 -10.33 5.19 8.16
C VAL A 43 -10.03 5.70 9.55
N VAL A 44 -9.50 6.92 9.66
CA VAL A 44 -9.34 7.62 10.93
C VAL A 44 -10.59 8.46 11.19
N ARG A 45 -11.27 8.19 12.30
CA ARG A 45 -12.48 8.92 12.72
C ARG A 45 -12.13 9.94 13.81
N GLY A 46 -12.62 11.15 13.65
CA GLY A 46 -12.47 12.26 14.56
C GLY A 46 -13.83 12.88 14.89
N LYS A 47 -13.83 14.20 15.12
CA LYS A 47 -15.02 14.98 15.44
C LYS A 47 -14.94 16.29 14.68
N SER A 48 -15.92 16.54 13.82
CA SER A 48 -15.96 17.76 13.01
C SER A 48 -16.10 19.03 13.85
N GLY A 49 -15.52 20.13 13.37
CA GLY A 49 -15.66 21.44 13.98
C GLY A 49 -15.12 22.57 13.11
N HIS A 50 -15.41 23.81 13.51
CA HIS A 50 -14.92 25.00 12.81
C HIS A 50 -13.39 25.09 12.94
N ALA A 51 -12.66 25.29 11.84
CA ALA A 51 -11.18 25.28 11.85
C ALA A 51 -10.56 26.31 12.81
N ALA A 52 -11.20 27.47 12.97
CA ALA A 52 -10.82 28.48 13.98
C ALA A 52 -11.02 28.07 15.46
N ARG A 53 -11.65 26.92 15.75
CA ARG A 53 -11.89 26.41 17.11
C ARG A 53 -11.44 24.95 17.24
N PRO A 54 -10.14 24.66 17.03
CA PRO A 54 -9.63 23.29 16.99
C PRO A 54 -9.85 22.52 18.31
N HIS A 55 -9.86 23.22 19.46
CA HIS A 55 -10.12 22.63 20.78
C HIS A 55 -11.53 22.02 20.94
N ALA A 56 -12.48 22.34 20.04
CA ALA A 56 -13.83 21.77 20.05
C ALA A 56 -13.96 20.54 19.13
N ALA A 57 -12.93 20.24 18.34
CA ALA A 57 -12.86 19.19 17.34
C ALA A 57 -11.81 18.12 17.71
N ILE A 58 -11.83 17.00 16.99
CA ILE A 58 -10.77 15.99 17.01
C ILE A 58 -10.34 15.84 15.56
N ASP A 59 -9.13 16.30 15.23
CA ASP A 59 -8.65 16.41 13.85
C ASP A 59 -8.12 15.07 13.31
N PRO A 60 -8.85 14.41 12.40
CA PRO A 60 -8.43 13.13 11.85
C PRO A 60 -7.33 13.29 10.79
N ILE A 61 -7.15 14.49 10.18
CA ILE A 61 -6.08 14.73 9.20
C ILE A 61 -4.73 14.73 9.91
N VAL A 62 -4.64 15.46 11.03
CA VAL A 62 -3.41 15.49 11.85
C VAL A 62 -3.07 14.09 12.38
N ALA A 63 -4.08 13.36 12.87
CA ALA A 63 -3.89 11.99 13.32
C ALA A 63 -3.39 11.07 12.19
N SER A 64 -4.00 11.13 11.00
CA SER A 64 -3.56 10.38 9.82
C SER A 64 -2.12 10.69 9.44
N ALA A 65 -1.71 11.98 9.46
CA ALA A 65 -0.34 12.38 9.15
C ALA A 65 0.68 11.78 10.12
N HIS A 66 0.37 11.75 11.42
CA HIS A 66 1.22 11.10 12.42
C HIS A 66 1.28 9.58 12.20
N ILE A 67 0.15 8.93 11.91
CA ILE A 67 0.12 7.49 11.61
C ILE A 67 1.00 7.18 10.40
N ILE A 68 0.82 7.91 9.29
CA ILE A 68 1.60 7.70 8.06
C ILE A 68 3.10 7.87 8.30
N THR A 69 3.48 8.87 9.09
CA THR A 69 4.88 9.12 9.47
C THR A 69 5.44 7.94 10.26
N GLN A 70 4.70 7.47 11.26
CA GLN A 70 5.12 6.33 12.09
C GLN A 70 5.19 5.03 11.29
N LEU A 71 4.29 4.80 10.33
CA LEU A 71 4.31 3.60 9.49
C LEU A 71 5.62 3.45 8.69
N GLN A 72 6.33 4.55 8.38
CA GLN A 72 7.64 4.47 7.73
C GLN A 72 8.70 3.78 8.60
N THR A 73 8.51 3.78 9.92
CA THR A 73 9.41 3.09 10.85
C THR A 73 9.30 1.58 10.78
N VAL A 74 8.15 1.04 10.36
CA VAL A 74 7.97 -0.41 10.20
C VAL A 74 8.99 -0.96 9.19
N ILE A 75 9.14 -0.30 8.04
CA ILE A 75 10.13 -0.73 7.04
C ILE A 75 11.55 -0.44 7.50
N SER A 76 11.81 0.71 8.12
CA SER A 76 13.19 1.13 8.43
C SER A 76 13.76 0.58 9.74
N ARG A 77 12.92 0.06 10.65
CA ARG A 77 13.32 -0.36 12.01
C ARG A 77 12.82 -1.73 12.44
N GLU A 78 11.73 -2.25 11.87
CA GLU A 78 11.16 -3.54 12.27
C GLU A 78 11.44 -4.66 11.27
N MET A 79 11.74 -4.33 10.01
CA MET A 79 12.06 -5.33 8.99
C MET A 79 13.55 -5.68 8.98
N ASP A 80 13.85 -6.96 8.75
CA ASP A 80 15.21 -7.44 8.50
C ASP A 80 15.78 -6.69 7.28
N PRO A 81 16.91 -5.95 7.41
CA PRO A 81 17.50 -5.21 6.30
C PRO A 81 17.96 -6.09 5.13
N ALA A 82 18.12 -7.40 5.34
CA ALA A 82 18.38 -8.35 4.26
C ALA A 82 17.14 -8.66 3.42
N GLN A 83 15.94 -8.32 3.90
CA GLN A 83 14.69 -8.42 3.17
C GLN A 83 14.33 -7.06 2.55
N SER A 84 14.08 -7.04 1.24
CA SER A 84 13.52 -5.85 0.62
C SER A 84 12.07 -5.67 1.08
N ALA A 85 11.58 -4.43 1.22
CA ALA A 85 10.15 -4.17 1.34
C ALA A 85 9.87 -2.70 1.05
N VAL A 86 8.69 -2.43 0.50
CA VAL A 86 8.23 -1.09 0.20
C VAL A 86 6.84 -0.87 0.81
N LEU A 87 6.70 0.27 1.46
CA LEU A 87 5.43 0.81 1.94
C LEU A 87 5.20 2.14 1.21
N THR A 88 4.12 2.23 0.44
CA THR A 88 3.75 3.46 -0.27
C THR A 88 2.33 3.83 0.07
N ILE A 89 2.08 5.00 0.63
CA ILE A 89 0.71 5.53 0.74
C ILE A 89 0.36 6.19 -0.60
N GLY A 90 -0.57 5.58 -1.34
CA GLY A 90 -0.90 6.00 -2.70
C GLY A 90 -2.03 7.02 -2.76
N HIS A 91 -2.91 7.01 -1.76
CA HIS A 91 -4.05 7.92 -1.68
C HIS A 91 -4.32 8.31 -0.23
N ILE A 92 -4.62 9.59 -0.01
CA ILE A 92 -5.10 10.15 1.25
C ILE A 92 -6.18 11.18 0.94
N GLU A 93 -7.27 11.14 1.71
CA GLU A 93 -8.40 12.04 1.54
C GLU A 93 -9.00 12.39 2.90
N GLY A 94 -9.31 13.66 3.13
CA GLY A 94 -9.91 14.12 4.37
C GLY A 94 -10.50 15.51 4.22
N GLY A 95 -11.79 15.64 4.51
CA GLY A 95 -12.53 16.90 4.41
C GLY A 95 -12.85 17.35 2.98
N ALA A 96 -13.69 18.39 2.90
CA ALA A 96 -14.21 18.94 1.64
C ALA A 96 -14.04 20.47 1.51
N THR A 97 -13.65 21.15 2.60
CA THR A 97 -13.46 22.61 2.63
C THR A 97 -12.36 22.98 3.61
N GLN A 98 -11.71 24.12 3.39
CA GLN A 98 -10.58 24.60 4.17
C GLN A 98 -10.92 25.12 5.58
N ASN A 99 -12.19 25.44 5.86
CA ASN A 99 -12.62 26.08 7.11
C ASN A 99 -13.29 25.12 8.11
N ILE A 100 -13.31 23.82 7.81
CA ILE A 100 -13.92 22.79 8.65
C ILE A 100 -12.90 21.68 8.88
N ILE A 101 -12.67 21.34 10.15
CA ILE A 101 -12.00 20.10 10.53
C ILE A 101 -12.99 18.95 10.25
N PRO A 102 -12.61 17.94 9.44
CA PRO A 102 -13.54 16.87 9.07
C PRO A 102 -13.79 15.89 10.22
N ASP A 103 -14.83 15.07 10.08
CA ASP A 103 -15.13 13.96 11.00
C ASP A 103 -14.31 12.70 10.68
N SER A 104 -13.67 12.64 9.51
CA SER A 104 -12.87 11.49 9.10
C SER A 104 -11.78 11.85 8.09
N CYS A 105 -10.75 11.01 8.04
CA CYS A 105 -9.71 11.01 7.01
C CYS A 105 -9.37 9.56 6.65
N MET A 106 -9.23 9.27 5.37
CA MET A 106 -8.94 7.96 4.80
C MET A 106 -7.55 7.98 4.18
N PHE A 107 -6.81 6.88 4.29
CA PHE A 107 -5.68 6.61 3.41
C PHE A 107 -5.61 5.14 3.04
N GLU A 108 -5.09 4.85 1.84
CA GLU A 108 -4.98 3.50 1.29
C GLU A 108 -3.65 3.27 0.59
N ARG A 109 -3.29 1.99 0.48
CA ARG A 109 -1.98 1.59 -0.03
C ARG A 109 -1.93 0.27 -0.75
N GLN A 110 -0.75 0.06 -1.34
CA GLN A 110 -0.13 -1.22 -1.67
C GLN A 110 1.17 -1.41 -0.85
N ARG A 111 1.31 -2.52 -0.12
CA ARG A 111 2.58 -3.08 0.38
C ARG A 111 3.21 -3.85 -0.75
N THR A 112 4.53 -3.83 -0.86
CA THR A 112 5.23 -4.77 -1.74
C THR A 112 6.33 -5.47 -0.95
N VAL A 113 6.24 -6.80 -0.84
CA VAL A 113 7.24 -7.67 -0.22
C VAL A 113 7.83 -8.59 -1.28
N PRO A 114 9.15 -8.83 -1.30
CA PRO A 114 9.79 -9.78 -2.18
C PRO A 114 9.19 -11.17 -1.92
N SER A 115 9.07 -11.91 -3.01
CA SER A 115 8.26 -13.11 -3.14
C SER A 115 8.82 -14.33 -2.39
N ASN A 116 9.96 -14.19 -1.72
CA ASN A 116 10.55 -15.17 -0.81
C ASN A 116 9.86 -15.19 0.58
N MET A 117 8.89 -14.31 0.84
CA MET A 117 8.07 -14.29 2.05
C MET A 117 6.63 -14.77 1.77
N GLN A 118 6.47 -15.85 1.01
CA GLN A 118 5.23 -16.65 1.05
C GLN A 118 5.51 -17.86 1.95
N LEU A 119 4.75 -17.92 3.04
CA LEU A 119 4.77 -18.89 4.14
C LEU A 119 5.22 -20.30 3.73
N SER A 120 6.22 -20.82 4.45
CA SER A 120 6.42 -22.27 4.67
C SER A 120 5.35 -22.81 5.61
#